data_AF-A0A3A6PAA3-F1
#
_entry.id   AF-A0A3A6PAA3-F1
#
_cell.length_a   1.000
_cell.length_b   1.000
_cell.length_c   1.000
_cell.angle_alpha   90.00
_cell.angle_beta   90.00
_cell.angle_gamma   90.00
#
_symmetry.space_group_name_H-M   'P 1'
#
loop_
_entity.id
_entity.type
_entity.pdbx_description
1 polymer ?
#
loop_
_entity_poly.entity_id
_entity_poly.type
_entity_poly.pdbx_seq_one_letter_code
_entity_poly.pdbx_strand_id
1 'polypeptide(L)'
;MRIRWTLSASLLALTLLLTSCGSESSGGVQQQLSYKDMKSMVIDILKTEDAQKALQQSAEQLSGYTAQSSKLLSVQDQEEVRLAVKDVISSPDYDKVIRKLMTDTRFAGEFAKAVNKENKDIHKELIKDPAYQQELIKTMRNPEMEKLILEVLKSAQYRKEVMSLMQESMQNPLFRLEVLDLMKAAVQEELQPKPDEKVKKEKQGQDEQKGEDGQGSQDGEGME
;
A
#
# COMPACT_ATOMS: atom_id res chain seq x y z
N MET A 1 74.39 -13.68 32.75
CA MET A 1 73.34 -13.70 33.80
C MET A 1 73.30 -12.46 34.71
N ARG A 2 74.38 -11.68 34.84
CA ARG A 2 74.40 -10.49 35.74
C ARG A 2 73.53 -9.31 35.28
N ILE A 3 73.32 -9.16 33.96
CA ILE A 3 72.54 -8.05 33.38
C ILE A 3 71.01 -8.21 33.53
N ARG A 4 70.53 -9.44 33.67
CA ARG A 4 69.10 -9.73 33.88
C ARG A 4 68.67 -9.46 35.32
N TRP A 5 69.63 -9.54 36.26
CA TRP A 5 69.40 -9.28 37.68
C TRP A 5 69.40 -7.79 38.01
N THR A 6 70.22 -6.99 37.32
CA THR A 6 70.22 -5.52 37.45
C THR A 6 68.96 -4.88 36.86
N LEU A 7 68.40 -5.46 35.79
CA LEU A 7 67.14 -4.99 35.18
C LEU A 7 65.92 -5.28 36.07
N SER A 8 65.85 -6.44 36.72
CA SER A 8 64.76 -6.74 37.68
C SER A 8 64.84 -5.90 38.96
N ALA A 9 66.05 -5.57 39.44
CA ALA A 9 66.23 -4.70 40.60
C ALA A 9 65.80 -3.24 40.32
N SER A 10 66.07 -2.73 39.11
CA SER A 10 65.64 -1.38 38.70
C SER A 10 64.12 -1.28 38.51
N LEU A 11 63.45 -2.37 38.12
CA LEU A 11 61.99 -2.40 37.93
C LEU A 11 61.25 -2.43 39.28
N LEU A 12 61.81 -3.10 40.29
CA LEU A 12 61.24 -3.17 41.64
C LEU A 12 61.42 -1.84 42.41
N ALA A 13 62.51 -1.12 42.18
CA ALA A 13 62.73 0.21 42.75
C ALA A 13 61.75 1.27 42.20
N LEU A 14 61.33 1.14 40.94
CA LEU A 14 60.39 2.06 40.30
C LEU A 14 58.95 1.88 40.81
N THR A 15 58.56 0.67 41.21
CA THR A 15 57.24 0.40 41.81
C THR A 15 57.11 0.91 43.25
N LEU A 16 58.21 1.05 43.99
CA LEU A 16 58.23 1.61 45.34
C LEU A 16 58.08 3.14 45.35
N LEU A 17 58.51 3.83 44.29
CA LEU A 17 58.33 5.28 44.16
C LEU A 17 56.88 5.68 43.81
N LEU A 18 56.11 4.79 43.16
CA LEU A 18 54.72 5.05 42.79
C LEU A 18 53.72 4.87 43.94
N THR A 19 54.10 4.19 45.03
CA THR A 19 53.25 4.04 46.23
C THR A 19 53.54 5.10 47.32
N SER A 20 54.40 6.08 47.04
CA SER A 20 54.82 7.09 48.02
C SER A 20 54.11 8.44 47.90
N CYS A 21 53.16 8.62 46.99
CA CYS A 21 52.25 9.79 47.03
C CYS A 21 51.02 9.43 47.86
N GLY A 22 51.23 9.35 49.18
CA GLY A 22 50.23 8.88 50.13
C GLY A 22 50.61 9.25 51.56
N SER A 23 50.77 10.54 51.82
CA SER A 23 50.75 11.08 53.18
C SER A 23 50.36 12.55 53.17
N GLU A 24 49.11 12.83 53.56
CA GLU A 24 48.85 14.00 54.40
C GLU A 24 48.05 13.53 55.61
N SER A 25 48.70 13.63 56.77
CA SER A 25 48.06 13.71 58.06
C SER A 25 47.89 15.18 58.41
N SER A 26 46.66 15.68 58.47
CA SER A 26 46.33 16.87 59.24
C SER A 26 44.86 16.80 59.67
N GLY A 27 44.64 16.70 60.99
CA GLY A 27 43.31 16.80 61.57
C GLY A 27 42.83 18.24 61.56
N GLY A 28 41.52 18.42 61.43
CA GLY A 28 40.84 19.66 61.79
C GLY A 28 40.12 20.37 60.65
N VAL A 29 38.80 20.19 60.62
CA VAL A 29 37.81 21.17 60.17
C VAL A 29 37.98 21.67 58.73
N GLN A 30 37.43 20.95 57.75
CA GLN A 30 36.60 21.64 56.75
C GLN A 30 35.63 20.66 56.09
N GLN A 31 34.36 21.01 56.21
CA GLN A 31 33.19 20.46 55.55
C GLN A 31 33.51 19.73 54.25
N GLN A 32 33.09 18.46 54.22
CA GLN A 32 32.82 17.66 53.04
C GLN A 32 32.10 18.50 51.98
N LEU A 33 32.86 19.15 51.09
CA LEU A 33 32.33 19.69 49.85
C LEU A 33 31.74 18.49 49.13
N SER A 34 30.41 18.42 49.09
CA SER A 34 29.70 17.32 48.46
C SER A 34 30.21 17.18 47.04
N TYR A 35 30.49 15.96 46.60
CA TYR A 35 30.84 15.67 45.20
C TYR A 35 29.82 16.28 44.23
N LYS A 36 28.57 16.45 44.69
CA LYS A 36 27.50 17.14 43.97
C LYS A 36 27.75 18.64 43.81
N ASP A 37 28.26 19.32 44.83
CA ASP A 37 28.54 20.77 44.79
C ASP A 37 29.79 21.04 43.95
N MET A 38 30.83 20.21 44.10
CA MET A 38 32.02 20.27 43.24
C MET A 38 31.69 19.95 41.77
N LYS A 39 30.85 18.94 41.52
CA LYS A 39 30.37 18.62 40.15
C LYS A 39 29.56 19.77 39.56
N SER A 40 28.67 20.39 40.34
CA SER A 40 27.85 21.50 39.86
C SER A 40 28.72 22.72 39.54
N MET A 41 29.70 23.02 40.41
CA MET A 41 30.68 24.07 40.16
C MET A 41 31.51 23.81 38.90
N VAL A 42 31.96 22.57 38.67
CA VAL A 42 32.70 22.22 37.43
C VAL A 42 31.81 22.33 36.20
N ILE A 43 30.53 21.94 36.28
CA ILE A 43 29.57 22.11 35.19
C ILE A 43 29.33 23.59 34.89
N ASP A 44 29.24 24.43 35.92
CA ASP A 44 29.04 25.87 35.73
C ASP A 44 30.29 26.55 35.16
N ILE A 45 31.50 26.12 35.55
CA ILE A 45 32.75 26.55 34.91
C ILE A 45 32.74 26.16 33.42
N LEU A 46 32.41 24.90 33.08
CA LEU A 46 32.35 24.43 31.69
C LEU A 46 31.27 25.14 30.84
N LYS A 47 30.21 25.63 31.48
CA LYS A 47 29.16 26.42 30.82
C LYS A 47 29.52 27.89 30.66
N THR A 48 30.54 28.38 31.37
CA THR A 48 30.96 29.77 31.28
C THR A 48 31.61 30.03 29.92
N GLU A 49 31.38 31.22 29.35
CA GLU A 49 31.86 31.59 28.01
C GLU A 49 33.38 31.46 27.88
N ASP A 50 34.14 31.75 28.94
CA ASP A 50 35.60 31.61 28.95
C ASP A 50 36.07 30.15 28.82
N ALA A 51 35.35 29.20 29.43
CA ALA A 51 35.67 27.77 29.31
C ALA A 51 35.28 27.23 27.94
N GLN A 52 34.16 27.69 27.38
CA GLN A 52 33.79 27.37 26.00
C GLN A 52 34.81 27.93 25.01
N LYS A 53 35.30 29.16 25.23
CA LYS A 53 36.32 29.79 24.41
C LYS A 53 37.68 29.11 24.52
N ALA A 54 38.08 28.68 25.72
CA ALA A 54 39.29 27.88 25.92
C ALA A 54 39.19 26.48 25.31
N LEU A 55 38.02 25.84 25.36
CA LEU A 55 37.75 24.57 24.66
C LEU A 55 37.75 24.75 23.14
N GLN A 56 37.20 25.86 22.64
CA GLN A 56 37.21 26.18 21.22
C GLN A 56 38.63 26.49 20.72
N GLN A 57 39.40 27.28 21.47
CA GLN A 57 40.80 27.55 21.16
C GLN A 57 41.67 26.29 21.23
N SER A 58 41.47 25.43 22.23
CA SER A 58 42.20 24.15 22.31
C SER A 58 41.77 23.16 21.22
N ALA A 59 40.49 23.15 20.84
CA ALA A 59 39.99 22.37 19.71
C ALA A 59 40.57 22.89 18.38
N GLU A 60 40.62 24.21 18.16
CA GLU A 60 41.28 24.87 17.02
C GLU A 60 42.79 24.55 16.96
N GLN A 61 43.45 24.45 18.11
CA GLN A 61 44.87 24.13 18.21
C GLN A 61 45.17 22.63 18.01
N LEU A 62 44.24 21.73 18.35
CA LEU A 62 44.27 20.30 17.97
C LEU A 62 43.81 20.07 16.51
N SER A 63 43.13 21.05 15.93
CA SER A 63 42.44 21.03 14.63
C SER A 63 43.37 21.33 13.44
N GLY A 64 44.68 21.14 13.57
CA GLY A 64 45.60 21.28 12.44
C GLY A 64 45.36 20.29 11.29
N TYR A 65 44.52 19.25 11.48
CA TYR A 65 44.34 18.19 10.47
C TYR A 65 42.92 17.59 10.33
N THR A 66 41.94 17.94 11.19
CA THR A 66 40.66 17.18 11.24
C THR A 66 39.42 18.01 11.59
N ALA A 67 39.28 19.23 11.08
CA ALA A 67 38.20 20.15 11.46
C ALA A 67 37.21 20.51 10.34
N GLN A 68 36.87 19.55 9.49
CA GLN A 68 35.80 19.76 8.50
C GLN A 68 34.54 18.93 8.75
N SER A 69 34.53 18.04 9.76
CA SER A 69 33.46 17.04 9.92
C SER A 69 32.72 17.07 11.25
N SER A 70 33.07 17.93 12.20
CA SER A 70 32.42 17.93 13.52
C SER A 70 32.51 19.28 14.24
N LYS A 71 32.18 20.38 13.55
CA LYS A 71 31.72 21.59 14.25
C LYS A 71 30.38 21.25 14.90
N LEU A 72 30.35 21.19 16.22
CA LEU A 72 29.11 21.26 17.00
C LEU A 72 28.44 22.60 16.64
N LEU A 73 27.39 22.55 15.81
CA LEU A 73 26.66 23.74 15.36
C LEU A 73 26.15 24.51 16.59
N SER A 74 26.55 25.78 16.72
CA SER A 74 26.04 26.68 17.75
C SER A 74 24.51 26.84 17.60
N VAL A 75 23.80 27.23 18.67
CA VAL A 75 22.35 27.46 18.61
C VAL A 75 21.99 28.50 17.53
N GLN A 76 22.87 29.47 17.27
CA GLN A 76 22.72 30.45 16.20
C GLN A 76 22.84 29.82 14.80
N ASP A 77 23.80 28.90 14.61
CA ASP A 77 23.97 28.19 13.33
C ASP A 77 22.77 27.29 13.04
N GLN A 78 22.10 26.74 14.06
CA GLN A 78 20.90 25.92 13.89
C GLN A 78 19.71 26.72 13.37
N GLU A 79 19.53 27.95 13.83
CA GLU A 79 18.46 28.84 13.34
C GLU A 79 18.74 29.32 11.92
N GLU A 80 20.00 29.62 11.58
CA GLU A 80 20.40 29.95 10.20
C GLU A 80 20.17 28.77 9.25
N VAL A 81 20.53 27.54 9.65
CA VAL A 81 20.26 26.32 8.87
C VAL A 81 18.75 26.10 8.71
N ARG A 82 17.94 26.32 9.76
CA ARG A 82 16.47 26.21 9.66
C ARG A 82 15.88 27.20 8.67
N LEU A 83 16.32 28.45 8.71
CA LEU A 83 15.87 29.48 7.78
C LEU A 83 16.27 29.14 6.34
N ALA A 84 17.52 28.72 6.12
CA ALA A 84 17.98 28.29 4.80
C ALA A 84 17.18 27.09 4.28
N VAL A 85 16.90 26.08 5.12
CA VAL A 85 16.06 24.94 4.73
C VAL A 85 14.64 25.40 4.41
N LYS A 86 14.04 26.27 5.24
CA LYS A 86 12.71 26.82 5.01
C LYS A 86 12.63 27.57 3.67
N ASP A 87 13.62 28.39 3.38
CA ASP A 87 13.68 29.18 2.15
C ASP A 87 13.83 28.27 0.92
N VAL A 88 14.66 27.22 1.02
CA VAL A 88 14.81 26.24 -0.06
C VAL A 88 13.51 25.49 -0.31
N ILE A 89 12.87 24.92 0.73
CA ILE A 89 11.63 24.12 0.55
C ILE A 89 10.41 24.97 0.20
N SER A 90 10.39 26.24 0.58
CA SER A 90 9.30 27.18 0.28
C SER A 90 9.55 27.95 -1.02
N SER A 91 10.71 27.77 -1.65
CA SER A 91 11.02 28.45 -2.91
C SER A 91 10.13 27.92 -4.06
N PRO A 92 9.72 28.78 -4.99
CA PRO A 92 8.93 28.37 -6.15
C PRO A 92 9.68 27.40 -7.09
N ASP A 93 11.01 27.36 -7.01
CA ASP A 93 11.84 26.44 -7.80
C ASP A 93 11.96 25.04 -7.18
N TYR A 94 11.55 24.85 -5.92
CA TYR A 94 11.61 23.55 -5.25
C TYR A 94 10.73 22.49 -5.92
N ASP A 95 9.60 22.89 -6.53
CA ASP A 95 8.73 22.00 -7.32
C ASP A 95 9.50 21.29 -8.45
N LYS A 96 10.43 22.00 -9.12
CA LYS A 96 11.27 21.40 -10.17
C LYS A 96 12.25 20.38 -9.61
N VAL A 97 12.82 20.68 -8.44
CA VAL A 97 13.79 19.82 -7.76
C VAL A 97 13.10 18.54 -7.28
N ILE A 98 11.95 18.65 -6.61
CA ILE A 98 11.22 17.48 -6.10
C ILE A 98 10.68 16.62 -7.22
N ARG A 99 10.19 17.20 -8.34
CA ARG A 99 9.79 16.43 -9.53
C ARG A 99 10.94 15.62 -10.09
N LYS A 100 12.12 16.23 -10.25
CA LYS A 100 13.32 15.54 -10.73
C LYS A 100 13.73 14.42 -9.77
N LEU A 101 13.63 14.65 -8.47
CA LEU A 101 13.97 13.65 -7.45
C LEU A 101 12.99 12.47 -7.45
N MET A 102 11.68 12.74 -7.59
CA MET A 102 10.63 11.71 -7.68
C MET A 102 10.73 10.86 -8.94
N THR A 103 11.41 11.32 -9.99
CA THR A 103 11.70 10.50 -11.18
C THR A 103 12.91 9.58 -11.02
N ASP A 104 13.77 9.78 -10.01
CA ASP A 104 14.85 8.83 -9.71
C ASP A 104 14.26 7.58 -9.04
N THR A 105 14.47 6.42 -9.66
CA THR A 105 13.91 5.14 -9.20
C THR A 105 14.40 4.72 -7.82
N ARG A 106 15.61 5.13 -7.42
CA ARG A 106 16.15 4.82 -6.09
C ARG A 106 15.44 5.63 -5.03
N PHE A 107 15.30 6.93 -5.25
CA PHE A 107 14.57 7.82 -4.35
C PHE A 107 13.10 7.42 -4.30
N ALA A 108 12.44 7.23 -5.44
CA ALA A 108 11.04 6.82 -5.51
C ALA A 108 10.83 5.47 -4.80
N GLY A 109 11.75 4.52 -4.94
CA GLY A 109 11.68 3.21 -4.28
C GLY A 109 11.82 3.30 -2.75
N GLU A 110 12.77 4.08 -2.25
CA GLU A 110 12.95 4.30 -0.81
C GLU A 110 11.81 5.12 -0.21
N PHE A 111 11.40 6.19 -0.91
CA PHE A 111 10.25 7.01 -0.52
C PHE A 111 8.98 6.17 -0.45
N ALA A 112 8.67 5.39 -1.49
CA ALA A 112 7.51 4.51 -1.51
C ALA A 112 7.53 3.50 -0.36
N LYS A 113 8.70 2.95 -0.01
CA LYS A 113 8.84 2.05 1.16
C LYS A 113 8.58 2.78 2.48
N ALA A 114 9.12 3.99 2.63
CA ALA A 114 8.98 4.78 3.84
C ALA A 114 7.52 5.21 4.10
N VAL A 115 6.79 5.58 3.04
CA VAL A 115 5.40 6.05 3.16
C VAL A 115 4.35 4.95 2.97
N ASN A 116 4.75 3.71 2.67
CA ASN A 116 3.81 2.64 2.30
C ASN A 116 2.77 2.37 3.41
N LYS A 117 3.21 2.43 4.67
CA LYS A 117 2.36 2.12 5.81
C LYS A 117 1.27 3.18 5.95
N GLU A 118 1.66 4.44 5.99
CA GLU A 118 0.77 5.59 6.08
C GLU A 118 -0.13 5.67 4.84
N ASN A 119 0.41 5.39 3.65
CA ASN A 119 -0.37 5.39 2.41
C ASN A 119 -1.47 4.30 2.43
N LYS A 120 -1.18 3.11 2.98
CA LYS A 120 -2.22 2.07 3.16
C LYS A 120 -3.30 2.52 4.12
N ASP A 121 -2.94 3.20 5.20
CA ASP A 121 -3.90 3.66 6.18
C ASP A 121 -4.76 4.80 5.63
N ILE A 122 -4.16 5.76 4.89
CA ILE A 122 -4.87 6.78 4.12
C ILE A 122 -5.87 6.13 3.17
N HIS A 123 -5.48 5.12 2.37
CA HIS A 123 -6.41 4.47 1.46
C HIS A 123 -7.55 3.73 2.18
N LYS A 124 -7.29 3.11 3.33
CA LYS A 124 -8.35 2.48 4.15
C LYS A 124 -9.33 3.51 4.71
N GLU A 125 -8.84 4.68 5.10
CA GLU A 125 -9.67 5.77 5.62
C GLU A 125 -10.48 6.42 4.49
N LEU A 126 -9.85 6.70 3.35
CA LEU A 126 -10.53 7.23 2.17
C LEU A 126 -11.64 6.30 1.68
N ILE A 127 -11.45 4.98 1.67
CA ILE A 127 -12.52 4.04 1.28
C ILE A 127 -13.74 4.13 2.22
N LYS A 128 -13.58 4.60 3.46
CA LYS A 128 -14.69 4.80 4.39
C LYS A 128 -15.38 6.17 4.20
N ASP A 129 -14.75 7.09 3.49
CA ASP A 129 -15.32 8.41 3.22
C ASP A 129 -16.42 8.32 2.15
N PRO A 130 -17.64 8.82 2.42
CA PRO A 130 -18.73 8.85 1.45
C PRO A 130 -18.40 9.56 0.13
N ALA A 131 -17.62 10.64 0.16
CA ALA A 131 -17.26 11.40 -1.03
C ALA A 131 -16.33 10.58 -1.94
N TYR A 132 -15.31 9.96 -1.35
CA TYR A 132 -14.40 9.09 -2.09
C TYR A 132 -15.11 7.84 -2.63
N GLN A 133 -16.04 7.25 -1.87
CA GLN A 133 -16.87 6.13 -2.36
C GLN A 133 -17.69 6.52 -3.60
N GLN A 134 -18.29 7.71 -3.62
CA GLN A 134 -19.06 8.18 -4.76
C GLN A 134 -18.19 8.35 -6.01
N GLU A 135 -17.00 8.94 -5.86
CA GLU A 135 -16.04 9.08 -6.94
C GLU A 135 -15.51 7.71 -7.43
N LEU A 136 -15.26 6.79 -6.51
CA LEU A 136 -14.84 5.43 -6.82
C LEU A 136 -15.92 4.69 -7.62
N ILE A 137 -17.18 4.73 -7.17
CA ILE A 137 -18.31 4.14 -7.90
C ILE A 137 -18.45 4.77 -9.28
N LYS A 138 -18.33 6.09 -9.40
CA LYS A 138 -18.38 6.79 -10.68
C LYS A 138 -17.26 6.31 -11.62
N THR A 139 -16.06 6.08 -11.08
CA THR A 139 -14.92 5.56 -11.85
C THR A 139 -15.12 4.10 -12.27
N MET A 140 -15.77 3.29 -11.41
CA MET A 140 -16.12 1.90 -11.72
C MET A 140 -17.30 1.78 -12.70
N ARG A 141 -18.11 2.81 -12.92
CA ARG A 141 -19.17 2.82 -13.94
C ARG A 141 -18.61 3.11 -15.33
N ASN A 142 -17.69 2.25 -15.78
CA ASN A 142 -17.12 2.31 -17.11
C ASN A 142 -17.56 1.08 -17.95
N PRO A 143 -17.45 1.15 -19.29
CA PRO A 143 -17.88 0.05 -20.16
C PRO A 143 -17.15 -1.28 -19.94
N GLU A 144 -15.91 -1.24 -19.45
CA GLU A 144 -15.12 -2.44 -19.14
C GLU A 144 -15.72 -3.18 -17.92
N MET A 145 -16.09 -2.43 -16.88
CA MET A 145 -16.78 -2.98 -15.72
C MET A 145 -18.18 -3.51 -16.06
N GLU A 146 -18.90 -2.86 -16.97
CA GLU A 146 -20.19 -3.37 -17.46
C GLU A 146 -20.03 -4.73 -18.15
N LYS A 147 -19.01 -4.88 -19.03
CA LYS A 147 -18.70 -6.18 -19.66
C LYS A 147 -18.37 -7.24 -18.62
N LEU A 148 -17.53 -6.91 -17.64
CA LEU A 148 -17.17 -7.84 -16.55
C LEU A 148 -18.42 -8.29 -15.78
N ILE A 149 -19.31 -7.35 -15.44
CA ILE A 149 -20.58 -7.66 -14.77
C ILE A 149 -21.44 -8.58 -15.66
N LEU A 150 -21.57 -8.28 -16.95
CA LEU A 150 -22.33 -9.11 -17.89
C LEU A 150 -21.74 -10.51 -18.05
N GLU A 151 -20.41 -10.66 -18.02
CA GLU A 151 -19.74 -11.95 -18.04
C GLU A 151 -20.06 -12.77 -16.78
N VAL A 152 -20.02 -12.13 -15.60
CA VAL A 152 -20.42 -12.76 -14.34
C VAL A 152 -21.89 -13.18 -14.37
N LEU A 153 -22.79 -12.34 -14.88
CA LEU A 153 -24.21 -12.68 -15.02
C LEU A 153 -24.44 -13.82 -16.03
N LYS A 154 -23.59 -13.96 -17.03
CA LYS A 154 -23.66 -15.07 -18.01
C LYS A 154 -22.97 -16.33 -17.53
N SER A 155 -22.22 -16.27 -16.44
CA SER A 155 -21.46 -17.40 -15.88
C SER A 155 -22.36 -18.57 -15.52
N ALA A 156 -21.82 -19.79 -15.58
CA ALA A 156 -22.55 -21.00 -15.24
C ALA A 156 -23.04 -20.99 -13.78
N GLN A 157 -22.26 -20.42 -12.87
CA GLN A 157 -22.60 -20.27 -11.46
C GLN A 157 -23.82 -19.38 -11.28
N TYR A 158 -23.83 -18.20 -11.90
CA TYR A 158 -24.98 -17.30 -11.80
C TYR A 158 -26.23 -17.90 -12.45
N ARG A 159 -26.08 -18.61 -13.58
CA ARG A 159 -27.21 -19.34 -14.19
C ARG A 159 -27.83 -20.39 -13.27
N LYS A 160 -27.03 -21.10 -12.45
CA LYS A 160 -27.56 -22.06 -11.47
C LYS A 160 -28.39 -21.37 -10.40
N GLU A 161 -27.90 -20.26 -9.86
CA GLU A 161 -28.65 -19.43 -8.90
C GLU A 161 -29.95 -18.91 -9.51
N VAL A 162 -29.91 -18.41 -10.75
CA VAL A 162 -31.11 -17.97 -11.47
C VAL A 162 -32.09 -19.12 -11.71
N MET A 163 -31.60 -20.31 -12.06
CA MET A 163 -32.46 -21.49 -12.22
C MET A 163 -33.10 -21.91 -10.89
N SER A 164 -32.36 -21.87 -9.77
CA SER A 164 -32.92 -22.14 -8.44
C SER A 164 -33.99 -21.11 -8.07
N LEU A 165 -33.70 -19.82 -8.25
CA LEU A 165 -34.64 -18.73 -8.00
C LEU A 165 -35.90 -18.87 -8.88
N MET A 166 -35.76 -19.30 -10.12
CA MET A 166 -36.87 -19.54 -11.03
C MET A 166 -37.70 -20.75 -10.59
N GLN A 167 -37.06 -21.82 -10.10
CA GLN A 167 -37.76 -22.97 -9.52
C GLN A 167 -38.54 -22.60 -8.26
N GLU A 168 -37.96 -21.77 -7.39
CA GLU A 168 -38.64 -21.23 -6.21
C GLU A 168 -39.80 -20.31 -6.60
N SER A 169 -39.60 -19.47 -7.61
CA SER A 169 -40.64 -18.58 -8.14
C SER A 169 -41.82 -19.37 -8.73
N MET A 170 -41.57 -20.49 -9.42
CA MET A 170 -42.63 -21.40 -9.89
C MET A 170 -43.37 -22.13 -8.77
N GLN A 171 -42.81 -22.18 -7.57
CA GLN A 171 -43.49 -22.71 -6.39
C GLN A 171 -44.39 -21.66 -5.72
N ASN A 172 -44.23 -20.37 -6.07
CA ASN A 172 -45.07 -19.30 -5.56
C ASN A 172 -46.53 -19.52 -6.02
N PRO A 173 -47.51 -19.58 -5.08
CA PRO A 173 -48.91 -19.77 -5.41
C PRO A 173 -49.47 -18.75 -6.40
N LEU A 174 -49.04 -17.48 -6.33
CA LEU A 174 -49.48 -16.45 -7.28
C LEU A 174 -49.01 -16.77 -8.69
N PHE A 175 -47.74 -17.16 -8.85
CA PHE A 175 -47.18 -17.53 -10.14
C PHE A 175 -47.88 -18.77 -10.71
N ARG A 176 -48.17 -19.77 -9.86
CA ARG A 176 -48.91 -20.98 -10.29
C ARG A 176 -50.31 -20.66 -10.78
N LEU A 177 -51.04 -19.79 -10.09
CA LEU A 177 -52.37 -19.36 -10.49
C LEU A 177 -52.34 -18.66 -11.85
N GLU A 178 -51.40 -17.75 -12.04
CA GLU A 178 -51.25 -17.01 -13.30
C GLU A 178 -50.86 -17.92 -14.48
N VAL A 179 -49.97 -18.89 -14.25
CA VAL A 179 -49.65 -19.92 -15.24
C VAL A 179 -50.86 -20.80 -15.55
N LEU A 180 -51.64 -21.20 -14.54
CA LEU A 180 -52.85 -21.99 -14.76
C LEU A 180 -53.92 -21.21 -15.53
N ASP A 181 -54.09 -19.92 -15.27
CA ASP A 181 -55.03 -19.08 -16.00
C ASP A 181 -54.58 -18.83 -17.45
N LEU A 182 -53.28 -18.64 -17.68
CA LEU A 182 -52.70 -18.62 -19.03
C LEU A 182 -52.93 -19.95 -19.77
N MET A 183 -52.74 -21.09 -19.09
CA MET A 183 -53.01 -22.41 -19.67
C MET A 183 -54.49 -22.59 -20.04
N LYS A 184 -55.42 -22.13 -19.18
CA LYS A 184 -56.86 -22.17 -19.49
C LYS A 184 -57.20 -21.30 -20.70
N ALA A 185 -56.62 -20.11 -20.79
CA ALA A 185 -56.82 -19.20 -21.93
C ALA A 185 -56.32 -19.82 -23.24
N ALA A 186 -55.10 -20.37 -23.25
CA ALA A 186 -54.52 -21.04 -24.43
C ALA A 186 -55.35 -22.26 -24.87
N VAL A 187 -55.83 -23.06 -23.91
CA VAL A 187 -56.70 -24.21 -24.20
C VAL A 187 -58.06 -23.76 -24.74
N GLN A 188 -58.63 -22.67 -24.23
CA GLN A 188 -59.87 -22.10 -24.78
C GLN A 188 -59.68 -21.52 -26.18
N GLU A 189 -58.51 -21.01 -26.52
CA GLU A 189 -58.18 -20.51 -27.85
C GLU A 189 -57.99 -21.65 -28.87
N GLU A 190 -57.31 -22.73 -28.49
CA GLU A 190 -57.12 -23.91 -29.34
C GLU A 190 -58.38 -24.79 -29.46
N LEU A 191 -59.24 -24.82 -28.43
CA LEU A 191 -60.53 -25.54 -28.47
C LEU A 191 -61.64 -24.73 -29.15
N GLN A 192 -61.45 -23.44 -29.38
CA GLN A 192 -62.32 -22.69 -30.27
C GLN A 192 -61.97 -23.06 -31.70
N PRO A 193 -62.89 -23.67 -32.47
CA PRO A 193 -62.61 -24.02 -33.86
C PRO A 193 -62.30 -22.73 -34.63
N LYS A 194 -61.08 -22.63 -35.16
CA LYS A 194 -60.73 -21.62 -36.16
C LYS A 194 -61.77 -21.71 -37.28
N PRO A 195 -62.58 -20.66 -37.55
CA PRO A 195 -63.69 -20.76 -38.52
C PRO A 195 -63.28 -20.97 -39.99
N ASP A 196 -62.02 -21.29 -40.29
CA ASP A 196 -61.48 -21.26 -41.66
C ASP A 196 -60.49 -22.40 -42.02
N GLU A 197 -60.59 -23.59 -41.40
CA GLU A 197 -60.07 -24.80 -42.06
C GLU A 197 -61.19 -25.50 -42.83
N LYS A 198 -61.38 -25.05 -44.08
CA LYS A 198 -62.20 -25.75 -45.08
C LYS A 198 -61.66 -27.17 -45.28
N VAL A 199 -62.40 -28.13 -44.74
CA VAL A 199 -62.38 -29.53 -45.14
C VAL A 199 -62.68 -29.59 -46.65
N LYS A 200 -61.64 -29.71 -47.48
CA LYS A 200 -61.78 -30.13 -48.88
C LYS A 200 -62.15 -31.61 -48.90
N LYS A 201 -63.44 -31.86 -48.98
CA LYS A 201 -64.04 -33.16 -49.27
C LYS A 201 -63.99 -33.35 -50.79
N GLU A 202 -62.91 -33.93 -51.31
CA GLU A 202 -62.88 -34.41 -52.70
C GLU A 202 -63.25 -35.89 -52.74
N LYS A 203 -64.45 -36.20 -53.25
CA LYS A 203 -64.75 -37.50 -53.84
C LYS A 203 -65.65 -37.34 -55.07
N GLN A 204 -65.06 -37.81 -56.18
CA GLN A 204 -65.65 -38.37 -57.40
C GLN A 204 -66.18 -37.43 -58.50
N GLY A 205 -65.41 -37.43 -59.59
CA GLY A 205 -65.86 -37.24 -60.96
C GLY A 205 -64.86 -37.94 -61.88
N GLN A 206 -65.25 -39.11 -62.37
CA GLN A 206 -64.55 -39.99 -63.30
C GLN A 206 -64.61 -39.38 -64.72
N ASP A 207 -63.48 -39.23 -65.42
CA ASP A 207 -63.29 -39.81 -66.75
C ASP A 207 -61.85 -39.66 -67.30
N GLU A 208 -61.47 -40.71 -68.00
CA GLU A 208 -60.40 -40.97 -69.00
C GLU A 208 -59.57 -39.76 -69.51
N GLN A 209 -58.28 -39.87 -69.87
CA GLN A 209 -57.62 -40.88 -70.70
C GLN A 209 -56.11 -40.56 -70.82
N LYS A 210 -55.30 -41.62 -71.04
CA LYS A 210 -53.94 -41.68 -71.64
C LYS A 210 -52.78 -40.91 -70.95
N GLY A 211 -51.81 -41.60 -70.37
CA GLY A 211 -50.62 -42.17 -71.05
C GLY A 211 -49.40 -41.34 -70.57
N GLU A 212 -48.16 -41.77 -70.43
CA GLU A 212 -47.36 -42.95 -70.78
C GLU A 212 -46.06 -42.81 -69.94
N ASP A 213 -45.42 -43.93 -69.61
CA ASP A 213 -44.01 -44.16 -69.20
C ASP A 213 -43.13 -43.10 -68.49
N GLY A 214 -42.33 -43.55 -67.51
CA GLY A 214 -41.19 -42.76 -67.05
C GLY A 214 -40.49 -43.21 -65.77
N GLN A 215 -39.73 -44.29 -65.88
CA GLN A 215 -38.82 -44.92 -64.91
C GLN A 215 -37.66 -44.03 -64.37
N GLY A 216 -37.17 -44.32 -63.16
CA GLY A 216 -35.80 -43.98 -62.67
C GLY A 216 -35.76 -43.25 -61.32
N SER A 217 -35.52 -43.93 -60.19
CA SER A 217 -34.23 -44.26 -59.58
C SER A 217 -33.36 -43.09 -59.07
N GLN A 218 -33.12 -43.15 -57.75
CA GLN A 218 -31.84 -43.00 -57.04
C GLN A 218 -31.22 -41.64 -56.70
N ASP A 219 -30.94 -41.57 -55.39
CA ASP A 219 -29.71 -41.14 -54.71
C ASP A 219 -29.30 -39.67 -54.68
N GLY A 220 -28.83 -39.26 -53.49
CA GLY A 220 -28.10 -38.02 -53.32
C GLY A 220 -27.98 -37.52 -51.88
N GLU A 221 -27.13 -38.17 -51.09
CA GLU A 221 -26.50 -37.64 -49.88
C GLU A 221 -25.74 -36.32 -50.13
N GLY A 222 -25.57 -35.51 -49.08
CA GLY A 222 -24.63 -34.39 -49.02
C GLY A 222 -25.02 -33.40 -47.91
N MET A 223 -24.51 -33.54 -46.67
CA MET A 223 -23.29 -32.89 -46.17
C MET A 223 -23.21 -31.39 -46.52
N GLU A 224 -23.51 -30.55 -45.53
CA GLU A 224 -22.61 -29.52 -44.96
C GLU A 224 -23.04 -29.20 -43.51
#